data_AF-X0ZIA7-F1
#
_entry.id   AF-X0ZIA7-F1
#
_cell.length_a   1.000
_cell.length_b   1.000
_cell.length_c   1.000
_cell.angle_alpha   90.00
_cell.angle_beta   90.00
_cell.angle_gamma   90.00
#
_symmetry.space_group_name_H-M   'P 1'
#
loop_
_entity.id
_entity.type
_entity.pdbx_description
1 polymer ?
#
loop_
_entity_poly.entity_id
_entity_poly.type
_entity_poly.pdbx_seq_one_letter_code
_entity_poly.pdbx_strand_id
1 'polypeptide(L)'
;NYTQESIKSSIGTRVVLWEEAVQIIKRNFIFGVGQGDIKMELHNQAKKKGYSQIVEKNLNIHNQFLETFVGLGIGGFILLVLMLFGPILRLSGKFLELFIYFIIIVTVNLVFESMFNRLAGVFFFAFFYCLFVLFMNHVPKKENNIP
;
A
#
# COMPACT_ATOMS: atom_id res chain seq x y z
N ASN A 1 23.93 10.98 -0.54
CA ASN A 1 24.77 9.91 0.03
C ASN A 1 24.43 9.74 1.49
N TYR A 2 23.77 8.64 1.85
CA TYR A 2 23.47 8.28 3.24
C TYR A 2 24.71 7.72 3.93
N THR A 3 24.96 8.12 5.17
CA THR A 3 26.01 7.50 5.99
C THR A 3 25.52 6.14 6.49
N GLN A 4 26.41 5.15 6.62
CA GLN A 4 26.07 3.84 7.20
C GLN A 4 25.46 3.96 8.61
N GLU A 5 25.79 5.04 9.33
CA GLU A 5 25.22 5.36 10.63
C GLU A 5 23.75 5.79 10.56
N SER A 6 23.36 6.61 9.56
CA SER A 6 21.96 6.98 9.34
C SER A 6 21.07 5.75 9.01
N ILE A 7 21.64 4.76 8.32
CA ILE A 7 20.97 3.51 7.94
C ILE A 7 20.77 2.57 9.14
N LYS A 8 21.52 2.73 10.25
CA LYS A 8 21.30 1.91 11.46
C LYS A 8 19.93 2.14 12.12
N SER A 9 19.30 3.30 11.91
CA SER A 9 17.97 3.60 12.46
C SER A 9 16.85 2.97 11.63
N SER A 10 15.76 2.55 12.28
CA SER A 10 14.58 1.97 11.59
C SER A 10 13.99 2.94 10.56
N ILE A 11 13.88 4.22 10.91
CA ILE A 11 13.37 5.27 10.02
C ILE A 11 14.34 5.52 8.86
N GLY A 12 15.64 5.65 9.12
CA GLY A 12 16.64 5.83 8.06
C GLY A 12 16.66 4.67 7.07
N THR A 13 16.53 3.44 7.56
CA THR A 13 16.37 2.26 6.70
C THR A 13 15.15 2.36 5.79
N ARG A 14 13.98 2.76 6.33
CA ARG A 14 12.74 2.94 5.55
C ARG A 14 12.88 4.00 4.47
N VAL A 15 13.48 5.15 4.78
CA VAL A 15 13.72 6.22 3.81
C VAL A 15 14.54 5.72 2.62
N VAL A 16 15.64 5.01 2.87
CA VAL A 16 16.46 4.42 1.81
C VAL A 16 15.66 3.40 0.99
N LEU A 17 14.91 2.52 1.63
CA LEU A 17 14.07 1.53 0.93
C LEU A 17 13.02 2.20 0.04
N TRP A 18 12.41 3.28 0.49
CA TRP A 18 11.41 4.03 -0.28
C TRP A 18 12.04 4.72 -1.49
N GLU A 19 13.23 5.29 -1.32
CA GLU A 19 13.98 5.85 -2.46
C GLU A 19 14.34 4.77 -3.48
N GLU A 20 14.85 3.62 -3.04
CA GLU A 20 15.16 2.52 -3.95
C GLU A 20 13.90 2.01 -4.66
N ALA A 21 12.77 1.90 -3.96
CA ALA A 21 11.48 1.52 -4.54
C ALA A 21 11.05 2.52 -5.64
N VAL A 22 11.17 3.82 -5.38
CA VAL A 22 10.88 4.86 -6.39
C VAL A 22 11.78 4.72 -7.61
N GLN A 23 13.06 4.37 -7.44
CA GLN A 23 13.96 4.14 -8.58
C GLN A 23 13.54 2.90 -9.39
N ILE A 24 13.05 1.82 -8.75
CA ILE A 24 12.51 0.66 -9.47
C ILE A 24 11.26 1.05 -10.25
N ILE A 25 10.34 1.78 -9.62
CA ILE A 25 9.08 2.24 -10.23
C ILE A 25 9.37 3.06 -11.48
N LYS A 26 10.34 3.98 -11.43
CA LYS A 26 10.72 4.79 -12.61
C LYS A 26 11.16 3.94 -13.81
N ARG A 27 11.82 2.80 -13.57
CA ARG A 27 12.28 1.89 -14.64
C ARG A 27 11.20 0.91 -15.10
N ASN A 28 10.25 0.58 -14.22
CA ASN A 28 9.23 -0.46 -14.45
C ASN A 28 7.81 0.06 -14.20
N PHE A 29 7.53 1.28 -14.65
CA PHE A 29 6.33 2.02 -14.25
C PHE A 29 5.02 1.30 -14.61
N ILE A 30 4.93 0.72 -15.80
CA ILE A 30 3.67 0.18 -16.31
C ILE A 30 3.32 -1.15 -15.65
N PHE A 31 4.24 -2.11 -15.67
CA PHE A 31 3.97 -3.49 -15.26
C PHE A 31 4.60 -3.88 -13.92
N GLY A 32 5.47 -3.03 -13.35
CA GLY A 32 6.28 -3.40 -12.21
C GLY A 32 7.31 -4.47 -12.56
N VAL A 33 7.90 -5.06 -11.53
CA VAL A 33 8.91 -6.13 -11.66
C VAL A 33 8.35 -7.52 -11.36
N GLY A 34 7.09 -7.63 -10.95
CA GLY A 34 6.49 -8.85 -10.42
C GLY A 34 6.61 -8.95 -8.90
N GLN A 35 5.54 -9.44 -8.24
CA GLN A 35 5.47 -9.50 -6.77
C GLN A 35 6.55 -10.40 -6.16
N GLY A 36 6.94 -11.48 -6.85
CA GLY A 36 7.99 -12.39 -6.41
C GLY A 36 9.40 -11.79 -6.47
N ASP A 37 9.61 -10.78 -7.33
CA ASP A 37 10.93 -10.27 -7.67
C ASP A 37 11.27 -8.95 -6.96
N ILE A 38 10.32 -8.35 -6.23
CA ILE A 38 10.50 -7.08 -5.50
C ILE A 38 11.77 -7.12 -4.64
N LYS A 39 11.92 -8.16 -3.80
CA LYS A 39 13.08 -8.30 -2.90
C LYS A 39 14.38 -8.46 -3.66
N MET A 40 14.36 -9.24 -4.74
CA MET A 40 15.55 -9.47 -5.57
C MET A 40 16.03 -8.15 -6.18
N GLU A 41 15.13 -7.37 -6.77
CA GLU A 41 15.47 -6.09 -7.40
C GLU A 41 15.94 -5.05 -6.38
N LEU A 42 15.31 -5.01 -5.19
CA LEU A 42 15.78 -4.19 -4.08
C LEU A 42 17.19 -4.57 -3.62
N HIS A 43 17.46 -5.86 -3.45
CA HIS A 43 18.78 -6.34 -3.06
C HIS A 43 19.83 -6.03 -4.12
N ASN A 44 19.50 -6.20 -5.40
CA ASN A 44 20.41 -5.90 -6.50
C ASN A 44 20.79 -4.41 -6.54
N GLN A 45 19.84 -3.50 -6.32
CA GLN A 45 20.15 -2.07 -6.21
C GLN A 45 20.92 -1.72 -4.93
N ALA A 46 20.51 -2.27 -3.79
CA ALA A 46 21.19 -2.05 -2.52
C ALA A 46 22.67 -2.48 -2.57
N LYS A 47 22.97 -3.64 -3.20
CA LYS A 47 24.35 -4.11 -3.43
C LYS A 47 25.16 -3.13 -4.27
N LYS A 48 24.60 -2.63 -5.38
CA LYS A 48 25.28 -1.65 -6.26
C LYS A 48 25.65 -0.35 -5.53
N LYS A 49 24.87 0.03 -4.52
CA LYS A 49 25.07 1.23 -3.70
C LYS A 49 25.82 0.99 -2.38
N GLY A 50 26.22 -0.26 -2.10
CA GLY A 50 26.94 -0.61 -0.87
C GLY A 50 26.06 -0.63 0.40
N TYR A 51 24.74 -0.77 0.27
CA TYR A 51 23.81 -0.86 1.40
C TYR A 51 23.70 -2.30 1.92
N SER A 52 24.79 -2.82 2.51
CA SER A 52 24.88 -4.23 2.96
C SER A 52 23.78 -4.62 3.96
N GLN A 53 23.40 -3.71 4.86
CA GLN A 53 22.37 -3.96 5.88
C GLN A 53 21.00 -4.32 5.31
N ILE A 54 20.61 -3.73 4.16
CA ILE A 54 19.33 -4.03 3.50
C ILE A 54 19.33 -5.48 2.99
N VAL A 55 20.45 -5.90 2.42
CA VAL A 55 20.65 -7.23 1.85
C VAL A 55 20.73 -8.28 2.96
N GLU A 56 21.50 -8.01 4.01
CA GLU A 56 21.70 -8.92 5.15
C GLU A 56 20.41 -9.19 5.91
N LYS A 57 19.57 -8.16 6.10
CA LYS A 57 18.32 -8.27 6.86
C LYS A 57 17.11 -8.68 6.02
N ASN A 58 17.27 -8.88 4.70
CA ASN A 58 16.21 -9.31 3.79
C ASN A 58 14.91 -8.48 3.91
N LEU A 59 15.07 -7.15 3.96
CA LEU A 59 14.00 -6.21 4.29
C LEU A 59 13.00 -6.05 3.13
N ASN A 60 11.75 -5.72 3.48
CA ASN A 60 10.74 -5.26 2.53
C ASN A 60 10.65 -3.73 2.56
N ILE A 61 9.79 -3.14 1.73
CA ILE A 61 9.69 -1.68 1.57
C ILE A 61 8.99 -1.02 2.77
N HIS A 62 8.25 -1.80 3.59
CA HIS A 62 7.43 -1.28 4.70
C HIS A 62 6.48 -0.15 4.29
N ASN A 63 5.95 -0.23 3.07
CA ASN A 63 4.95 0.70 2.54
C ASN A 63 4.18 -0.04 1.45
N GLN A 64 2.94 -0.39 1.74
CA GLN A 64 2.12 -1.21 0.85
C GLN A 64 1.89 -0.56 -0.51
N PHE A 65 1.78 0.78 -0.57
CA PHE A 65 1.57 1.50 -1.83
C PHE A 65 2.78 1.39 -2.75
N LEU A 66 3.97 1.65 -2.21
CA LEU A 66 5.22 1.51 -2.97
C LEU A 66 5.47 0.06 -3.35
N GLU A 67 5.20 -0.89 -2.45
CA GLU A 67 5.39 -2.30 -2.71
C GLU A 67 4.46 -2.83 -3.80
N THR A 68 3.18 -2.47 -3.76
CA THR A 68 2.22 -2.79 -4.82
C THR A 68 2.62 -2.14 -6.16
N PHE A 69 3.10 -0.89 -6.17
CA PHE A 69 3.56 -0.24 -7.40
C PHE A 69 4.83 -0.92 -7.94
N VAL A 70 5.82 -1.20 -7.10
CA VAL A 70 7.03 -1.92 -7.54
C VAL A 70 6.66 -3.29 -8.13
N GLY A 71 5.77 -4.04 -7.49
CA GLY A 71 5.39 -5.38 -7.91
C GLY A 71 4.50 -5.44 -9.16
N LEU A 72 3.49 -4.57 -9.22
CA LEU A 72 2.39 -4.67 -10.21
C LEU A 72 2.26 -3.44 -11.12
N GLY A 73 3.15 -2.46 -10.96
CA GLY A 73 3.14 -1.22 -11.73
C GLY A 73 1.95 -0.32 -11.42
N ILE A 74 1.72 0.64 -12.31
CA ILE A 74 0.65 1.64 -12.19
C ILE A 74 -0.73 1.01 -12.14
N GLY A 75 -0.94 -0.11 -12.85
CA GLY A 75 -2.21 -0.83 -12.84
C GLY A 75 -2.57 -1.36 -11.45
N GLY A 76 -1.61 -2.02 -10.79
CA GLY A 76 -1.81 -2.50 -9.42
C GLY A 76 -1.96 -1.36 -8.41
N PHE A 77 -1.21 -0.26 -8.58
CA PHE A 77 -1.35 0.91 -7.73
C PHE A 77 -2.74 1.56 -7.85
N ILE A 78 -3.23 1.77 -9.07
CA ILE A 78 -4.58 2.31 -9.32
C ILE A 78 -5.63 1.37 -8.71
N LEU A 79 -5.49 0.06 -8.91
CA LEU A 79 -6.43 -0.91 -8.35
C LEU A 79 -6.46 -0.85 -6.82
N LEU A 80 -5.31 -0.72 -6.16
CA LEU A 80 -5.22 -0.54 -4.71
C LEU A 80 -5.94 0.73 -4.25
N VAL A 81 -5.72 1.86 -4.93
CA VAL A 81 -6.40 3.13 -4.61
C VAL A 81 -7.91 3.01 -4.82
N LEU A 82 -8.34 2.42 -5.94
CA LEU A 82 -9.77 2.21 -6.22
C LEU A 82 -10.41 1.25 -5.21
N MET A 83 -9.70 0.21 -4.77
CA MET A 83 -10.18 -0.69 -3.74
C MET A 83 -10.38 0.04 -2.40
N LEU A 84 -9.47 0.93 -2.01
CA LEU A 84 -9.57 1.65 -0.73
C LEU A 84 -10.65 2.74 -0.76
N PHE A 85 -10.68 3.55 -1.82
CA PHE A 85 -11.49 4.78 -1.85
C PHE A 85 -12.75 4.66 -2.71
N GLY A 86 -12.87 3.66 -3.58
CA GLY A 86 -14.02 3.47 -4.46
C GLY A 86 -15.38 3.40 -3.73
N PRO A 87 -15.52 2.70 -2.59
CA PRO A 87 -16.79 2.62 -1.87
C PRO A 87 -17.31 3.97 -1.34
N ILE A 88 -16.43 4.96 -1.12
CA ILE A 88 -16.80 6.31 -0.64
C ILE A 88 -17.84 6.95 -1.56
N LEU A 89 -17.76 6.68 -2.87
CA LEU A 89 -18.68 7.23 -3.87
C LEU A 89 -20.11 6.67 -3.79
N ARG A 90 -20.32 5.59 -3.02
CA ARG A 90 -21.61 4.88 -2.93
C ARG A 90 -22.17 4.83 -1.51
N LEU A 91 -21.35 5.01 -0.49
CA LEU A 91 -21.79 5.08 0.89
C LEU A 91 -22.37 6.47 1.21
N SER A 92 -23.33 6.52 2.12
CA SER A 92 -23.89 7.80 2.61
C SER A 92 -24.33 7.71 4.08
N GLY A 93 -24.52 8.87 4.70
CA GLY A 93 -24.90 9.00 6.11
C GLY A 93 -23.87 8.41 7.08
N LYS A 94 -24.34 7.86 8.21
CA LYS A 94 -23.49 7.33 9.29
C LYS A 94 -22.55 6.20 8.85
N PHE A 95 -22.93 5.41 7.84
CA PHE A 95 -22.08 4.35 7.29
C PHE A 95 -20.88 4.91 6.53
N LEU A 96 -21.06 6.02 5.81
CA LEU A 96 -19.95 6.72 5.15
C LEU A 96 -18.95 7.25 6.18
N GLU A 97 -19.43 7.89 7.26
CA GLU A 97 -18.55 8.38 8.33
C GLU A 97 -17.72 7.25 8.96
N LEU A 98 -18.36 6.12 9.28
CA LEU A 98 -17.66 4.97 9.85
C LEU A 98 -16.65 4.35 8.88
N PHE A 99 -17.00 4.28 7.59
CA PHE A 99 -16.09 3.80 6.55
C PHE A 99 -14.88 4.73 6.36
N ILE A 100 -15.09 6.05 6.43
CA ILE A 100 -13.99 7.02 6.37
C ILE A 100 -13.00 6.80 7.52
N TYR A 101 -13.47 6.62 8.75
CA TYR A 101 -12.58 6.32 9.87
C TYR A 101 -11.81 5.00 9.66
N PHE A 102 -12.49 3.96 9.19
CA PHE A 102 -11.86 2.69 8.86
C PHE A 102 -10.76 2.85 7.79
N ILE A 103 -11.06 3.55 6.69
CA ILE A 103 -10.09 3.79 5.61
C ILE A 103 -8.92 4.66 6.06
N ILE A 104 -9.12 5.65 6.93
CA ILE A 104 -8.02 6.44 7.50
C ILE A 104 -7.07 5.52 8.27
N ILE A 105 -7.61 4.68 9.16
CA ILE A 105 -6.81 3.75 9.98
C ILE A 105 -6.04 2.78 9.07
N VAL A 106 -6.71 2.17 8.09
CA VAL A 106 -6.08 1.26 7.14
C VAL A 106 -5.01 1.98 6.33
N THR A 107 -5.31 3.14 5.75
CA THR A 107 -4.37 3.90 4.92
C THR A 107 -3.12 4.28 5.69
N VAL A 108 -3.27 4.77 6.93
CA VAL A 108 -2.11 5.06 7.79
C VAL A 108 -1.29 3.80 8.05
N ASN A 109 -1.92 2.66 8.31
CA ASN A 109 -1.21 1.39 8.47
C ASN A 109 -0.45 0.99 7.19
N LEU A 110 -1.08 1.12 6.02
CA LEU A 110 -0.50 0.81 4.72
C LEU A 110 0.71 1.69 4.35
N VAL A 111 0.78 2.92 4.86
CA VAL A 111 1.95 3.81 4.66
C VAL A 111 3.18 3.28 5.39
N PHE A 112 3.01 2.66 6.56
CA PHE A 112 4.12 2.24 7.42
C PHE A 112 4.39 0.74 7.43
N GLU A 113 3.46 -0.07 6.91
CA GLU A 113 3.55 -1.53 6.89
C GLU A 113 3.03 -2.11 5.58
N SER A 114 3.62 -3.23 5.16
CA SER A 114 3.15 -4.03 4.02
C SER A 114 2.07 -5.02 4.49
N MET A 115 0.94 -4.47 4.97
CA MET A 115 -0.13 -5.21 5.64
C MET A 115 -0.68 -6.37 4.79
N PHE A 116 -0.84 -6.18 3.47
CA PHE A 116 -1.44 -7.18 2.58
C PHE A 116 -0.50 -8.31 2.20
N ASN A 117 0.78 -8.23 2.58
CA ASN A 117 1.70 -9.36 2.50
C ASN A 117 1.55 -10.32 3.69
N ARG A 118 0.73 -9.98 4.69
CA ARG A 118 0.46 -10.81 5.87
C ARG A 118 -0.98 -11.26 5.87
N LEU A 119 -1.20 -12.55 6.12
CA LEU A 119 -2.53 -13.16 6.14
C LEU A 119 -3.49 -12.46 7.11
N ALA A 120 -3.01 -12.11 8.31
CA ALA A 120 -3.81 -11.39 9.30
C ALA A 120 -4.28 -10.02 8.80
N GLY A 121 -3.44 -9.29 8.08
CA GLY A 121 -3.77 -7.99 7.51
C GLY A 121 -4.80 -8.11 6.39
N VAL A 122 -4.65 -9.09 5.52
CA VAL A 122 -5.63 -9.41 4.47
C VAL A 122 -6.99 -9.76 5.08
N PHE A 123 -7.03 -10.64 6.10
CA PHE A 123 -8.28 -11.01 6.74
C PHE A 123 -8.96 -9.85 7.46
N PHE A 124 -8.20 -9.05 8.21
CA PHE A 124 -8.73 -7.84 8.86
C PHE A 124 -9.39 -6.94 7.82
N PHE A 125 -8.67 -6.60 6.75
CA PHE A 125 -9.19 -5.69 5.73
C PHE A 125 -10.40 -6.29 5.02
N ALA A 126 -10.31 -7.54 4.53
CA ALA A 126 -11.39 -8.19 3.80
C ALA A 126 -12.67 -8.32 4.63
N PHE A 127 -12.55 -8.68 5.92
CA PHE A 127 -13.71 -8.81 6.81
C PHE A 127 -14.50 -7.49 6.93
N PHE A 128 -13.82 -6.41 7.32
CA PHE A 128 -14.48 -5.10 7.48
C PHE A 128 -14.92 -4.52 6.15
N TYR A 129 -14.12 -4.67 5.10
CA TYR A 129 -14.47 -4.20 3.77
C TYR A 129 -15.75 -4.86 3.25
N CYS A 130 -15.86 -6.19 3.36
CA CYS A 130 -17.08 -6.92 3.00
C CYS A 130 -18.28 -6.49 3.85
N LEU A 131 -18.07 -6.27 5.15
CA LEU A 131 -19.12 -5.79 6.05
C LEU A 131 -19.71 -4.46 5.56
N PHE A 132 -18.86 -3.48 5.25
CA PHE A 132 -19.31 -2.17 4.73
C PHE A 132 -20.01 -2.27 3.37
N VAL A 133 -19.53 -3.12 2.48
CA VAL A 133 -20.14 -3.34 1.16
C VAL A 133 -21.52 -4.00 1.27
N LEU A 134 -21.72 -4.94 2.21
CA LEU A 134 -23.04 -5.56 2.42
C LEU A 134 -24.08 -4.54 2.91
N PHE A 135 -23.68 -3.62 3.79
CA PHE A 135 -24.57 -2.56 4.27
C PHE A 135 -24.84 -1.47 3.21
N MET A 136 -23.95 -1.28 2.23
CA MET A 136 -24.18 -0.37 1.09
C MET A 136 -25.47 -0.71 0.33
N ASN A 137 -25.77 -2.00 0.14
CA ASN A 137 -26.94 -2.45 -0.62
C ASN A 137 -28.28 -2.21 0.09
N HIS A 138 -28.26 -1.84 1.37
CA HIS A 138 -29.46 -1.61 2.18
C HIS A 138 -29.75 -0.13 2.42
N VAL A 139 -28.94 0.79 1.86
CA VAL A 139 -29.22 2.23 1.93
C VAL A 139 -30.25 2.58 0.86
N PRO A 140 -31.48 3.01 1.22
CA PRO A 140 -32.46 3.43 0.23
C PRO A 140 -31.88 4.61 -0.56
N LYS A 141 -31.83 4.49 -1.89
CA LYS A 141 -31.47 5.62 -2.76
C LYS A 141 -32.45 6.73 -2.45
N LYS A 142 -31.93 7.92 -2.13
CA LYS A 142 -32.74 9.14 -2.04
C LYS A 142 -33.41 9.31 -3.41
N GLU A 143 -34.71 9.06 -3.51
CA GLU A 143 -35.47 9.38 -4.72
C GLU A 143 -35.31 10.89 -4.92
N ASN A 144 -34.71 11.25 -6.06
CA ASN A 144 -34.66 12.63 -6.50
C ASN A 144 -36.10 13.03 -6.87
N ASN A 145 -36.86 13.51 -5.90
CA ASN A 145 -38.09 14.24 -6.15
C ASN A 145 -37.68 15.56 -6.81
N ILE A 146 -37.63 15.54 -8.14
CA ILE A 146 -37.64 16.76 -8.95
C ILE A 146 -39.08 17.28 -8.86
N PRO A 147 -39.29 18.56 -8.48
CA PRO A 147 -40.62 19.14 -8.31
C PRO A 147 -41.42 19.19 -9.62
#